data_AF-A0A970JTD8-F1
#
_entry.id   AF-A0A970JTD8-F1
#
_cell.length_a   1.000
_cell.length_b   1.000
_cell.length_c   1.000
_cell.angle_alpha   90.00
_cell.angle_beta   90.00
_cell.angle_gamma   90.00
#
_symmetry.space_group_name_H-M   'P 1'
#
loop_
_entity.id
_entity.type
_entity.pdbx_description
1 polymer ?
#
loop_
_entity_poly.entity_id
_entity_poly.type
_entity_poly.pdbx_seq_one_letter_code
_entity_poly.pdbx_strand_id
1 'polypeptide(L)'
;MTSNQENQVETRRLLYQELLVLSEGLLQHCQNADWEQEEAQQQLLRLIDQRQEIIDQIAALNSAPLSDAEKQIITEILALDRESTKIAAEAKAHFAHKFNQVQRGKRSAKAYNPESVQTAGYFIDRKK
;
A
#
# COMPACT_ATOMS: atom_id res chain seq x y z
N MET A 1 -27.84 13.44 32.08
CA MET A 1 -26.94 12.38 31.59
C MET A 1 -27.05 12.15 30.08
N THR A 2 -28.08 12.65 29.39
CA THR A 2 -28.30 12.52 27.94
C THR A 2 -27.33 13.33 27.06
N SER A 3 -26.98 14.55 27.47
CA SER A 3 -26.13 15.45 26.67
C SER A 3 -24.71 14.90 26.35
N ASN A 4 -24.12 14.08 27.22
CA ASN A 4 -22.79 13.52 26.96
C ASN A 4 -22.81 12.36 25.95
N GLN A 5 -23.91 11.60 25.90
CA GLN A 5 -24.07 10.51 24.93
C GLN A 5 -24.42 11.04 23.55
N GLU A 6 -25.27 12.06 23.45
CA GLU A 6 -25.59 12.74 22.19
C GLU A 6 -24.33 13.34 21.55
N ASN A 7 -23.49 14.02 22.34
CA ASN A 7 -22.22 14.55 21.86
C ASN A 7 -21.27 13.45 21.36
N GLN A 8 -21.18 12.30 22.05
CA GLN A 8 -20.33 11.19 21.62
C GLN A 8 -20.82 10.56 20.30
N VAL A 9 -22.13 10.44 20.12
CA VAL A 9 -22.72 9.92 18.87
C VAL A 9 -22.47 10.88 17.70
N GLU A 10 -22.61 12.19 17.92
CA GLU A 10 -22.31 13.19 16.90
C GLU A 10 -20.83 13.20 16.53
N THR A 11 -19.92 13.21 17.52
CA THR A 11 -18.47 13.10 17.27
C THR A 11 -18.12 11.84 16.50
N ARG A 12 -18.69 10.69 16.88
CA ARG A 12 -18.45 9.41 16.19
C ARG A 12 -18.90 9.45 14.73
N ARG A 13 -20.07 10.06 14.47
CA ARG A 13 -20.58 10.25 13.10
C ARG A 13 -19.64 11.13 12.27
N LEU A 14 -19.14 12.22 12.83
CA LEU A 14 -18.19 13.10 12.14
C LEU A 14 -16.89 12.36 11.79
N LEU A 15 -16.37 11.54 12.70
CA LEU A 15 -15.18 10.72 12.42
C LEU A 15 -15.43 9.69 11.31
N TYR A 16 -16.62 9.07 11.25
CA TYR A 16 -16.97 8.20 10.12
C TYR A 16 -17.03 8.96 8.79
N GLN A 17 -17.53 10.20 8.78
CA GLN A 17 -17.53 11.04 7.58
C GLN A 17 -16.10 11.42 7.16
N GLU A 18 -15.25 11.76 8.12
CA GLU A 18 -13.84 12.02 7.86
C GLU A 18 -13.12 10.79 7.29
N LEU A 19 -13.40 9.61 7.85
CA LEU A 19 -12.90 8.33 7.35
C LEU A 19 -13.37 8.03 5.92
N LEU A 20 -14.60 8.41 5.58
CA LEU A 20 -15.12 8.28 4.22
C LEU A 20 -14.35 9.17 3.24
N VAL A 21 -14.18 10.46 3.56
CA VAL A 21 -13.40 11.39 2.73
C VAL A 21 -11.96 10.88 2.53
N LEU A 22 -11.35 10.34 3.60
CA LEU A 22 -10.02 9.77 3.50
C LEU A 22 -9.98 8.50 2.62
N SER A 23 -11.03 7.68 2.66
CA SER A 23 -11.15 6.48 1.82
C SER A 23 -11.33 6.83 0.35
N GLU A 24 -12.06 7.90 0.04
CA GLU A 24 -12.15 8.47 -1.31
C GLU A 24 -10.78 8.98 -1.77
N GLY A 25 -10.07 9.70 -0.91
CA GLY A 25 -8.71 10.17 -1.16
C GLY A 25 -7.71 9.03 -1.41
N LEU A 26 -7.81 7.94 -0.65
CA LEU A 26 -7.03 6.71 -0.86
C LEU A 26 -7.30 6.07 -2.22
N LEU A 27 -8.58 5.95 -2.59
CA LEU A 27 -8.96 5.42 -3.90
C LEU A 27 -8.40 6.30 -5.02
N GLN A 28 -8.60 7.62 -4.92
CA GLN A 28 -8.11 8.57 -5.91
C GLN A 28 -6.58 8.54 -6.02
N HIS A 29 -5.87 8.46 -4.90
CA HIS A 29 -4.42 8.28 -4.90
C HIS A 29 -4.04 6.99 -5.62
N CYS A 30 -4.68 5.87 -5.29
CA CYS A 30 -4.39 4.60 -5.93
C CYS A 30 -4.64 4.60 -7.45
N GLN A 31 -5.68 5.29 -7.91
CA GLN A 31 -6.02 5.40 -9.34
C GLN A 31 -5.01 6.24 -10.13
N ASN A 32 -4.41 7.25 -9.50
CA ASN A 32 -3.58 8.24 -10.19
C ASN A 32 -2.07 8.11 -9.88
N ALA A 33 -1.70 7.30 -8.89
CA ALA A 33 -0.33 7.15 -8.44
C ALA A 33 0.58 6.57 -9.53
N ASP A 34 1.73 7.21 -9.74
CA ASP A 34 2.87 6.57 -10.36
C ASP A 34 3.61 5.74 -9.32
N TRP A 35 3.28 4.44 -9.26
CA TRP A 35 3.82 3.50 -8.28
C TRP A 35 5.33 3.23 -8.41
N GLU A 36 5.97 3.70 -9.49
CA GLU A 36 7.42 3.62 -9.64
C GLU A 36 8.15 4.71 -8.82
N GLN A 37 7.44 5.77 -8.40
CA GLN A 37 8.00 6.83 -7.57
C GLN A 37 7.89 6.50 -6.09
N GLU A 38 8.93 6.82 -5.33
CA GLU A 38 8.95 6.63 -3.87
C GLU A 38 7.91 7.53 -3.19
N GLU A 39 7.70 8.74 -3.72
CA GLU A 39 6.75 9.72 -3.21
C GLU A 39 5.31 9.18 -3.20
N ALA A 40 4.94 8.40 -4.22
CA ALA A 40 3.62 7.78 -4.30
C ALA A 40 3.42 6.73 -3.19
N GLN A 41 4.48 5.99 -2.84
CA GLN A 41 4.46 4.99 -1.77
C GLN A 41 4.42 5.66 -0.39
N GLN A 42 5.21 6.71 -0.19
CA GLN A 42 5.20 7.50 1.04
C GLN A 42 3.85 8.17 1.27
N GLN A 43 3.23 8.72 0.22
CA GLN A 43 1.91 9.32 0.32
C GLN A 43 0.83 8.29 0.67
N LEU A 44 0.90 7.09 0.10
CA LEU A 44 0.00 5.99 0.48
C LEU A 44 0.14 5.64 1.96
N LEU A 45 1.38 5.50 2.46
CA LEU A 45 1.62 5.19 3.87
C LEU A 45 1.05 6.26 4.81
N ARG A 46 1.27 7.55 4.49
CA ARG A 46 0.69 8.66 5.27
C ARG A 46 -0.83 8.60 5.34
N LEU A 47 -1.49 8.31 4.22
CA LEU A 47 -2.95 8.18 4.18
C LEU A 47 -3.43 6.98 5.00
N ILE A 48 -2.69 5.86 4.99
CA ILE A 48 -2.99 4.68 5.82
C ILE A 48 -2.83 5.01 7.32
N ASP A 49 -1.78 5.74 7.69
CA ASP A 49 -1.54 6.15 9.08
C ASP A 49 -2.66 7.06 9.59
N GLN A 50 -3.03 8.09 8.80
CA GLN A 50 -4.17 8.96 9.11
C GLN A 50 -5.48 8.17 9.28
N ARG A 51 -5.68 7.14 8.44
CA ARG A 51 -6.85 6.27 8.51
C ARG A 51 -6.88 5.50 9.82
N GLN A 52 -5.73 4.97 10.24
CA GLN A 52 -5.62 4.23 11.49
C GLN A 52 -5.90 5.13 12.69
N GLU A 53 -5.40 6.38 12.69
CA GLU A 53 -5.67 7.34 13.76
C GLU A 53 -7.17 7.62 13.94
N ILE A 54 -7.92 7.80 12.84
CA ILE A 54 -9.38 8.02 12.91
C ILE A 54 -10.09 6.76 13.43
N ILE A 55 -9.67 5.57 12.99
CA ILE A 55 -10.24 4.29 13.48
C ILE A 55 -10.02 4.14 14.98
N ASP A 56 -8.83 4.47 15.47
CA ASP A 56 -8.50 4.39 16.90
C ASP A 56 -9.35 5.39 17.71
N GLN A 57 -9.58 6.60 17.18
CA GLN A 57 -10.49 7.58 17.78
C GLN A 57 -11.93 7.07 17.83
N ILE A 58 -12.42 6.46 16.74
CA ILE A 58 -13.77 5.85 16.70
C ILE A 58 -13.87 4.71 17.71
N ALA A 59 -12.85 3.86 17.81
CA ALA A 59 -12.81 2.73 18.74
C ALA A 59 -12.79 3.18 20.22
N ALA A 60 -12.19 4.35 20.49
CA ALA A 60 -12.19 4.96 21.83
C ALA A 60 -13.56 5.55 22.21
N LEU A 61 -14.43 5.85 21.23
CA LEU A 61 -15.79 6.32 21.51
C LEU A 61 -16.69 5.16 21.93
N ASN A 62 -17.44 5.40 23.01
CA ASN A 62 -18.27 4.41 23.68
C ASN A 62 -19.22 3.68 22.71
N SER A 63 -19.31 2.36 22.83
CA SER A 63 -19.89 1.44 21.85
C SER A 63 -21.43 1.40 21.87
N ALA A 64 -22.08 2.56 21.77
CA ALA A 64 -23.50 2.61 21.45
C ALA A 64 -23.76 1.87 20.12
N PRO A 65 -24.92 1.24 19.91
CA PRO A 65 -25.27 0.65 18.63
C PRO A 65 -25.07 1.64 17.48
N LEU A 66 -24.64 1.15 16.33
CA LEU A 66 -24.51 1.96 15.12
C LEU A 66 -25.90 2.41 14.65
N SER A 67 -26.03 3.69 14.38
CA SER A 67 -27.18 4.24 13.66
C SER A 67 -27.17 3.80 12.20
N ASP A 68 -28.31 3.87 11.53
CA ASP A 68 -28.40 3.48 10.12
C ASP A 68 -27.57 4.40 9.20
N ALA A 69 -27.42 5.67 9.58
CA ALA A 69 -26.54 6.61 8.88
C ALA A 69 -25.07 6.17 8.99
N GLU A 70 -24.60 5.76 10.17
CA GLU A 70 -23.23 5.26 10.35
C GLU A 70 -23.00 3.95 9.59
N LYS A 71 -23.98 3.03 9.59
CA LYS A 71 -23.89 1.79 8.80
C LYS A 71 -23.77 2.05 7.31
N GLN A 72 -24.50 3.05 6.81
CA GLN A 72 -24.42 3.44 5.41
C GLN A 72 -23.02 3.96 5.08
N ILE A 73 -22.48 4.87 5.90
CA ILE A 73 -21.12 5.41 5.72
C ILE A 73 -20.07 4.28 5.74
N ILE A 74 -20.17 3.35 6.70
CA ILE A 74 -19.27 2.20 6.79
C ILE A 74 -19.36 1.33 5.53
N THR A 75 -20.56 1.13 4.98
CA THR A 75 -20.74 0.35 3.76
C THR A 75 -20.06 1.01 2.56
N GLU A 76 -20.14 2.33 2.44
CA GLU A 76 -19.46 3.11 1.41
C GLU A 76 -17.93 3.03 1.57
N ILE A 77 -17.41 3.21 2.80
CA ILE A 77 -15.98 3.03 3.12
C ILE A 77 -15.50 1.64 2.67
N LEU A 78 -16.22 0.58 3.04
CA LEU A 78 -15.84 -0.79 2.68
C LEU A 78 -15.85 -1.05 1.17
N ALA A 79 -16.71 -0.38 0.41
CA ALA A 79 -16.71 -0.47 -1.04
C ALA A 79 -15.46 0.19 -1.64
N LEU A 80 -15.13 1.40 -1.18
CA LEU A 80 -13.94 2.13 -1.59
C LEU A 80 -12.65 1.39 -1.24
N ASP A 81 -12.58 0.82 -0.02
CA ASP A 81 -11.44 0.04 0.45
C ASP A 81 -11.18 -1.21 -0.42
N ARG A 82 -12.25 -1.88 -0.86
CA ARG A 82 -12.12 -3.04 -1.77
C ARG A 82 -11.54 -2.62 -3.11
N GLU A 83 -11.97 -1.49 -3.64
CA GLU A 83 -11.48 -0.98 -4.92
C GLU A 83 -10.03 -0.51 -4.84
N SER A 84 -9.69 0.28 -3.82
CA SER A 84 -8.33 0.78 -3.60
C SER A 84 -7.34 -0.37 -3.35
N THR A 85 -7.74 -1.38 -2.58
CA THR A 85 -6.94 -2.59 -2.34
C THR A 85 -6.69 -3.37 -3.62
N LYS A 86 -7.72 -3.50 -4.48
CA LYS A 86 -7.58 -4.17 -5.77
C LYS A 86 -6.54 -3.48 -6.65
N ILE A 87 -6.62 -2.16 -6.79
CA ILE A 87 -5.68 -1.37 -7.60
C ILE A 87 -4.25 -1.49 -7.05
N ALA A 88 -4.07 -1.36 -5.73
CA ALA A 88 -2.77 -1.50 -5.11
C ALA A 88 -2.18 -2.91 -5.30
N ALA A 89 -3.01 -3.96 -5.25
CA ALA A 89 -2.59 -5.34 -5.49
C ALA A 89 -2.15 -5.56 -6.96
N GLU A 90 -2.86 -4.97 -7.92
CA GLU A 90 -2.49 -5.00 -9.34
C GLU A 90 -1.16 -4.29 -9.59
N ALA A 91 -0.95 -3.11 -8.99
CA ALA A 91 0.32 -2.37 -9.05
C ALA A 91 1.49 -3.20 -8.50
N LYS A 92 1.28 -3.84 -7.33
CA LYS A 92 2.27 -4.75 -6.73
C LYS A 92 2.62 -5.93 -7.64
N ALA A 93 1.60 -6.55 -8.26
CA ALA A 93 1.82 -7.66 -9.19
C ALA A 93 2.62 -7.23 -10.42
N HIS A 94 2.33 -6.05 -10.97
CA HIS A 94 3.04 -5.49 -12.10
C HIS A 94 4.52 -5.22 -11.78
N PHE A 95 4.80 -4.63 -10.61
CA PHE A 95 6.18 -4.40 -10.16
C PHE A 95 6.94 -5.72 -9.98
N ALA A 96 6.32 -6.72 -9.34
CA ALA A 96 6.92 -8.05 -9.18
C ALA A 96 7.25 -8.70 -10.53
N HIS A 97 6.38 -8.52 -11.54
CA HIS A 97 6.63 -9.03 -12.88
C HIS A 97 7.86 -8.35 -13.54
N LYS A 98 7.91 -7.01 -13.53
CA LYS A 98 9.05 -6.24 -14.06
C LYS A 98 10.37 -6.63 -13.38
N PHE A 99 10.35 -6.75 -12.06
CA PHE A 99 11.53 -7.16 -11.29
C PHE A 99 12.03 -8.55 -11.70
N ASN A 100 11.12 -9.53 -11.84
CA ASN A 100 11.46 -10.87 -12.28
C ASN A 100 12.02 -10.90 -13.71
N GLN A 101 11.50 -10.06 -14.60
CA GLN A 101 12.02 -9.93 -15.97
C GLN A 101 13.47 -9.40 -15.96
N VAL A 102 13.77 -8.36 -15.18
CA VAL A 102 15.13 -7.82 -15.04
C VAL A 102 16.08 -8.88 -14.47
N GLN A 103 15.65 -9.63 -13.44
CA GLN A 103 16.47 -10.70 -12.85
C GLN A 103 16.77 -11.82 -13.85
N ARG A 104 15.78 -12.21 -14.67
CA ARG A 104 15.99 -13.16 -15.78
C ARG A 104 16.96 -12.61 -16.82
N GLY A 105 16.81 -11.35 -17.21
CA GLY A 105 17.72 -10.66 -18.13
C GLY A 105 19.17 -10.64 -17.62
N LYS A 106 19.38 -10.35 -16.33
CA LYS A 106 20.72 -10.42 -15.69
C LYS A 106 21.32 -11.83 -15.72
N ARG A 107 20.51 -12.86 -15.47
CA ARG A 107 20.96 -14.26 -15.55
C ARG A 107 21.33 -14.67 -16.97
N SER A 108 20.52 -14.28 -17.95
CA SER A 108 20.81 -14.55 -19.38
C SER A 108 22.04 -13.78 -19.85
N ALA A 109 22.18 -12.50 -19.51
CA ALA A 109 23.36 -11.70 -19.84
C ALA A 109 24.65 -12.30 -19.25
N LYS A 110 24.58 -12.86 -18.03
CA LYS A 110 25.71 -13.57 -17.41
C LYS A 110 26.04 -14.90 -18.11
N ALA A 111 25.06 -15.58 -18.70
CA ALA A 111 25.26 -16.84 -19.43
C ALA A 111 25.87 -16.64 -20.82
N TYR A 112 25.65 -15.47 -21.45
CA TYR A 112 26.17 -15.14 -22.79
C TYR A 112 27.37 -14.19 -22.77
N ASN A 113 27.98 -13.95 -21.60
CA ASN A 113 29.22 -13.17 -21.48
C ASN A 113 30.41 -14.11 -21.17
N PRO A 114 31.04 -14.74 -22.18
CA PRO A 114 32.15 -15.68 -21.99
C PRO A 114 33.48 -15.02 -21.58
N GLU A 115 33.56 -13.68 -21.49
CA GLU A 115 34.81 -12.94 -21.25
C GLU A 115 35.15 -12.69 -19.78
N SER A 116 35.04 -13.71 -18.91
CA SER A 116 35.65 -13.59 -17.57
C SER A 116 36.30 -14.87 -17.02
N VAL A 117 36.48 -15.90 -17.84
CA VAL A 117 37.38 -17.01 -17.50
C VAL A 117 38.66 -16.89 -18.34
N GLN A 118 39.42 -15.81 -18.15
CA GLN A 118 40.86 -15.90 -18.32
C GLN A 118 41.40 -16.67 -17.11
N THR A 119 41.43 -18.00 -17.22
CA THR A 119 42.36 -18.81 -16.43
C THR A 119 43.75 -18.26 -16.71
N ALA A 120 44.33 -17.55 -15.73
CA ALA A 120 45.72 -17.14 -15.75
C ALA A 120 46.58 -18.36 -16.15
N GLY A 121 47.19 -18.29 -17.33
CA GLY A 121 48.02 -19.35 -17.87
C GLY A 121 49.20 -19.60 -16.95
N TYR A 122 49.16 -20.72 -16.23
CA TYR A 122 50.31 -21.21 -15.47
C TYR A 122 51.26 -21.88 -16.47
N PHE A 123 52.25 -21.14 -16.97
CA PHE A 123 53.38 -21.71 -17.70
C PHE A 123 54.31 -22.39 -16.71
N ILE A 124 54.30 -23.73 -16.66
CA ILE A 124 55.34 -24.51 -15.97
C ILE A 124 56.46 -24.75 -16.98
N ASP A 125 57.52 -23.94 -16.90
CA ASP A 125 58.79 -24.23 -17.57
C ASP A 125 59.47 -25.39 -16.84
N ARG A 126 59.51 -26.57 -17.46
CA ARG A 126 60.29 -27.71 -16.98
C ARG A 126 61.72 -27.59 -17.52
N LYS A 127 62.61 -26.96 -16.74
CA LYS A 127 64.05 -27.07 -17.00
C LYS A 127 64.58 -28.45 -16.61
N LYS A 128 65.36 -29.03 -17.52
CA LYS A 128 66.22 -30.21 -17.33
C LYS A 128 67.35 -29.91 -16.36
#